data_AF-A0A7C6SLI3-F1
#
_entry.id   AF-A0A7C6SLI3-F1
#
_cell.length_a   1.000
_cell.length_b   1.000
_cell.length_c   1.000
_cell.angle_alpha   90.00
_cell.angle_beta   90.00
_cell.angle_gamma   90.00
#
_symmetry.space_group_name_H-M   'P 1'
#
loop_
_entity.id
_entity.type
_entity.pdbx_description
1 polymer ?
#
loop_
_entity_poly.entity_id
_entity_poly.type
_entity_poly.pdbx_seq_one_letter_code
_entity_poly.pdbx_strand_id
1 'polypeptide(L)'
;MESITEKTLEVDRVEHVMEVFGDLDKNIQIIEDAFNVKIISRDNEIKVSGSNEGVLKANTVLKRLINLVIEGEIITKQSVGYLVQLADENKIERVNDFCADYVCVTARGRQIKCKTHGQKKYVDAIRNNDVVFGIGPAG
;
A
#
# COMPACT_ATOMS: atom_id res chain seq x y z
N MET A 1 30.31 8.00 -4.46
CA MET A 1 29.50 8.39 -3.28
C MET A 1 28.06 8.33 -3.74
N GLU A 2 27.27 7.39 -3.23
CA GLU A 2 25.83 7.42 -3.48
C GLU A 2 25.27 8.70 -2.84
N SER A 3 24.62 9.53 -3.65
CA SER A 3 24.00 10.76 -3.18
C SER A 3 22.80 10.39 -2.32
N ILE A 4 22.89 10.67 -1.01
CA ILE A 4 21.75 10.58 -0.11
C ILE A 4 20.71 11.59 -0.58
N THR A 5 19.54 11.08 -0.96
CA THR A 5 18.39 11.88 -1.39
C THR A 5 17.43 11.97 -0.22
N GLU A 6 16.84 13.14 -0.02
CA GLU A 6 15.78 13.35 0.97
C GLU A 6 14.52 13.84 0.25
N LYS A 7 13.35 13.36 0.68
CA LYS A 7 12.05 13.80 0.19
C LYS A 7 11.08 13.96 1.35
N THR A 8 10.38 15.08 1.35
CA THR A 8 9.35 15.40 2.35
C THR A 8 7.96 15.22 1.74
N LEU A 9 7.07 14.60 2.50
CA LEU A 9 5.64 14.49 2.23
C LEU A 9 4.88 15.27 3.30
N GLU A 10 4.12 16.26 2.88
CA GLU A 10 3.15 16.93 3.74
C GLU A 10 1.85 16.13 3.79
N VAL A 11 1.28 16.01 4.98
CA VAL A 11 0.01 15.31 5.22
C VAL A 11 -0.94 16.26 5.93
N ASP A 12 -2.17 16.38 5.42
CA ASP A 12 -3.14 17.35 5.93
C ASP A 12 -3.54 17.10 7.40
N ARG A 13 -3.55 15.82 7.82
CA ARG A 13 -3.98 15.40 9.15
C ARG A 13 -2.99 14.43 9.78
N VAL A 14 -2.56 14.73 11.00
CA VAL A 14 -1.67 13.87 11.82
C VAL A 14 -2.28 12.47 12.01
N GLU A 15 -3.60 12.40 12.15
CA GLU A 15 -4.34 11.13 12.31
C GLU A 15 -4.05 10.15 11.15
N HIS A 16 -3.97 10.65 9.92
CA HIS A 16 -3.65 9.79 8.76
C HIS A 16 -2.22 9.26 8.83
N VAL A 17 -1.28 10.06 9.34
CA VAL A 17 0.11 9.63 9.55
C VAL A 17 0.13 8.48 10.56
N MET A 18 -0.59 8.61 11.67
CA MET A 18 -0.65 7.56 12.70
C MET A 18 -1.23 6.25 12.15
N GLU A 19 -2.30 6.30 11.35
CA GLU A 19 -2.88 5.10 10.75
C GLU A 19 -1.93 4.41 9.76
N VAL A 20 -1.20 5.19 8.96
CA VAL A 20 -0.20 4.65 8.03
C VAL A 20 0.95 3.99 8.81
N PHE A 21 1.41 4.61 9.89
CA PHE A 21 2.50 4.07 10.72
C PHE A 21 2.10 2.77 11.43
N GLY A 22 0.85 2.69 11.86
CA GLY A 22 0.27 1.53 12.54
C GLY A 22 0.84 1.32 13.95
N ASP A 23 0.47 0.20 14.56
CA ASP A 23 0.88 -0.10 15.94
C ASP A 23 2.40 -0.23 16.04
N LEU A 24 3.01 0.61 16.90
CA LEU A 24 4.46 0.60 17.16
C LEU A 24 5.29 0.75 15.88
N ASP A 25 4.82 1.54 14.91
CA ASP A 25 5.48 1.86 13.65
C ASP A 25 5.78 0.65 12.75
N LYS A 26 5.09 -0.48 12.98
CA LYS A 26 5.33 -1.74 12.26
C LYS A 26 5.19 -1.62 10.75
N ASN A 27 4.29 -0.76 10.26
CA ASN A 27 4.11 -0.60 8.82
C ASN A 27 5.30 0.15 8.20
N ILE A 28 5.86 1.13 8.91
CA ILE A 28 7.02 1.88 8.45
C ILE A 28 8.26 1.01 8.43
N GLN A 29 8.48 0.20 9.47
CA GLN A 29 9.60 -0.75 9.50
C GLN A 29 9.63 -1.65 8.26
N ILE A 30 8.46 -2.12 7.80
CA ILE A 30 8.38 -2.95 6.58
C ILE A 30 8.84 -2.18 5.33
N ILE A 31 8.52 -0.89 5.25
CA ILE A 31 8.90 -0.03 4.10
C ILE A 31 10.38 0.33 4.18
N GLU A 32 10.88 0.67 5.38
CA GLU A 32 12.29 0.97 5.62
C GLU A 32 13.18 -0.23 5.28
N ASP A 33 12.84 -1.42 5.81
CA ASP A 33 13.59 -2.65 5.58
C ASP A 33 13.62 -3.04 4.10
N ALA A 34 12.51 -2.86 3.39
CA ALA A 34 12.40 -3.26 1.98
C ALA A 34 13.18 -2.35 1.03
N PHE A 35 13.22 -1.03 1.29
CA PHE A 35 13.86 -0.07 0.40
C PHE A 35 15.19 0.49 0.93
N ASN A 36 15.64 0.02 2.09
CA ASN A 36 16.84 0.51 2.79
C ASN A 36 16.83 2.05 2.93
N VAL A 37 15.70 2.58 3.39
CA VAL A 37 15.47 4.01 3.63
C VAL A 37 15.20 4.26 5.11
N LYS A 38 15.36 5.51 5.53
CA LYS A 38 14.93 5.98 6.84
C LYS A 38 13.72 6.90 6.70
N ILE A 39 12.68 6.64 7.47
CA ILE A 39 11.40 7.37 7.47
C ILE A 39 11.20 7.97 8.85
N ILE A 40 10.96 9.28 8.91
CA ILE A 40 10.75 10.01 10.16
C ILE A 40 9.50 10.85 10.00
N SER A 41 8.57 10.77 10.95
CA SER A 41 7.48 11.72 11.07
C SER A 41 7.84 12.83 12.06
N ARG A 42 7.57 14.08 11.68
CA ARG A 42 7.58 15.24 12.57
C ARG A 42 6.39 16.13 12.21
N ASP A 43 5.57 16.46 13.20
CA ASP A 43 4.37 17.27 13.04
C ASP A 43 3.41 16.68 11.98
N ASN A 44 3.28 17.34 10.83
CA ASN A 44 2.47 16.92 9.68
C ASN A 44 3.33 16.46 8.48
N GLU A 45 4.65 16.33 8.69
CA GLU A 45 5.58 15.94 7.64
C GLU A 45 6.13 14.53 7.85
N ILE A 46 6.23 13.78 6.75
CA ILE A 46 6.97 12.52 6.68
C ILE A 46 8.21 12.76 5.81
N LYS A 47 9.39 12.60 6.40
CA LYS A 47 10.68 12.69 5.71
C LYS A 47 11.20 11.30 5.41
N VAL A 48 11.62 11.10 4.16
CA VAL A 48 12.21 9.87 3.66
C VAL A 48 13.61 10.17 3.16
N SER A 49 14.62 9.46 3.68
CA SER A 49 16.02 9.64 3.31
C SER A 49 16.68 8.30 2.95
N GLY A 50 17.51 8.28 1.90
CA GLY A 50 18.18 7.06 1.43
C GLY A 50 18.73 7.21 0.00
N SER A 51 18.84 6.10 -0.73
CA SER A 51 19.16 6.12 -2.17
C SER A 51 18.00 6.73 -2.97
N ASN A 52 18.29 7.36 -4.11
CA ASN A 52 17.26 7.99 -4.94
C ASN A 52 16.14 7.01 -5.34
N GLU A 53 16.50 5.77 -5.70
CA GLU A 53 15.53 4.73 -6.06
C GLU A 53 14.70 4.29 -4.84
N GLY A 54 15.33 4.02 -3.70
CA GLY A 54 14.64 3.62 -2.48
C GLY A 54 13.67 4.69 -1.99
N VAL A 55 14.10 5.96 -2.01
CA VAL A 55 13.26 7.11 -1.64
C VAL A 55 12.07 7.24 -2.58
N LEU A 56 12.24 7.02 -3.88
CA LEU A 56 11.15 7.10 -4.86
C LEU A 56 10.12 5.98 -4.65
N LYS A 57 10.57 4.73 -4.43
CA LYS A 57 9.71 3.58 -4.12
C LYS A 57 8.95 3.79 -2.81
N ALA A 58 9.65 4.12 -1.73
CA ALA A 58 9.06 4.37 -0.41
C ALA A 58 8.04 5.53 -0.44
N ASN A 59 8.38 6.65 -1.10
CA ASN A 59 7.48 7.79 -1.26
C ASN A 59 6.21 7.41 -2.04
N THR A 60 6.32 6.55 -3.04
CA THR A 60 5.14 6.07 -3.81
C THR A 60 4.22 5.23 -2.92
N VAL A 61 4.79 4.28 -2.18
CA VAL A 61 4.02 3.43 -1.26
C VAL A 61 3.35 4.27 -0.17
N LEU A 62 4.07 5.20 0.45
CA LEU A 62 3.53 6.10 1.48
C LEU A 62 2.37 6.94 0.95
N LYS A 63 2.51 7.55 -0.24
CA LYS A 63 1.41 8.32 -0.86
C LYS A 63 0.17 7.46 -1.06
N ARG A 64 0.32 6.23 -1.55
CA ARG A 64 -0.85 5.35 -1.73
C ARG A 64 -1.47 4.97 -0.40
N LEU A 65 -0.68 4.65 0.63
CA LEU A 65 -1.21 4.33 1.96
C LEU A 65 -1.98 5.50 2.56
N ILE A 66 -1.47 6.72 2.43
CA ILE A 66 -2.19 7.94 2.87
C ILE A 66 -3.52 8.08 2.12
N ASN A 67 -3.52 7.89 0.79
CA ASN A 67 -4.75 7.97 0.00
C ASN A 67 -5.78 6.90 0.42
N LEU A 68 -5.33 5.68 0.71
CA LEU A 68 -6.20 4.61 1.22
C LEU A 68 -6.84 5.01 2.56
N VAL A 69 -6.08 5.61 3.48
CA VAL A 69 -6.63 6.12 4.74
C VAL A 69 -7.68 7.21 4.50
N ILE A 70 -7.39 8.16 3.58
CA ILE A 70 -8.34 9.21 3.19
C ILE A 70 -9.61 8.62 2.58
N GLU A 71 -9.50 7.54 1.81
CA GLU A 71 -10.61 6.76 1.24
C GLU A 71 -11.40 5.98 2.32
N GLY A 72 -10.97 6.00 3.58
CA GLY A 72 -11.59 5.28 4.71
C GLY A 72 -11.15 3.82 4.84
N GLU A 73 -10.08 3.41 4.15
CA GLU A 73 -9.56 2.05 4.21
C GLU A 73 -8.66 1.82 5.42
N ILE A 74 -8.93 0.71 6.12
CA ILE A 74 -8.05 0.25 7.19
C ILE A 74 -6.77 -0.33 6.59
N ILE A 75 -5.63 0.25 6.97
CA ILE A 75 -4.30 -0.23 6.59
C ILE A 75 -3.97 -1.51 7.36
N THR A 76 -3.54 -2.54 6.64
CA THR A 76 -3.13 -3.82 7.22
C THR A 76 -1.70 -4.15 6.83
N LYS A 77 -1.01 -4.95 7.65
CA LYS A 77 0.33 -5.47 7.31
C LYS A 77 0.37 -6.14 5.94
N GLN A 78 -0.72 -6.83 5.56
CA GLN A 78 -0.84 -7.49 4.27
C GLN A 78 -0.90 -6.49 3.10
N SER A 79 -1.67 -5.40 3.23
CA SER A 79 -1.75 -4.37 2.18
C SER A 79 -0.43 -3.63 2.04
N VAL A 80 0.25 -3.32 3.14
CA VAL A 80 1.59 -2.70 3.13
C VAL A 80 2.58 -3.61 2.39
N GLY A 81 2.65 -4.89 2.77
CA GLY A 81 3.56 -5.85 2.11
C GLY A 81 3.28 -6.01 0.62
N TYR A 82 2.02 -6.00 0.20
CA TYR A 82 1.66 -6.07 -1.22
C TYR A 82 2.10 -4.84 -2.00
N LEU A 83 1.89 -3.63 -1.47
CA LEU A 83 2.33 -2.39 -2.12
C LEU A 83 3.85 -2.29 -2.19
N VAL A 84 4.54 -2.72 -1.12
CA VAL A 84 6.01 -2.81 -1.08
C VAL A 84 6.52 -3.77 -2.15
N GLN A 85 5.94 -4.97 -2.27
CA GLN A 85 6.31 -5.92 -3.31
C GLN A 85 6.11 -5.34 -4.72
N LEU A 86 4.99 -4.68 -4.98
CA LEU A 86 4.74 -4.05 -6.29
C LEU A 86 5.75 -2.96 -6.62
N ALA A 87 6.10 -2.13 -5.65
CA ALA A 87 7.11 -1.09 -5.83
C ALA A 87 8.50 -1.69 -6.04
N ASP A 88 8.85 -2.77 -5.35
CA ASP A 88 10.13 -3.47 -5.51
C ASP A 88 10.27 -4.10 -6.91
N GLU A 89 9.17 -4.70 -7.41
CA GLU A 89 9.05 -5.19 -8.80
C GLU A 89 9.00 -4.07 -9.86
N ASN A 90 9.23 -2.81 -9.47
CA ASN A 90 9.17 -1.61 -10.32
C ASN A 90 7.81 -1.38 -10.99
N LYS A 91 6.71 -1.90 -10.41
CA LYS A 91 5.33 -1.72 -10.89
C LYS A 91 4.65 -0.54 -10.20
N ILE A 92 5.28 0.62 -10.25
CA ILE A 92 4.83 1.86 -9.58
C ILE A 92 3.40 2.26 -10.00
N GLU A 93 3.05 2.11 -11.27
CA GLU A 93 1.70 2.40 -11.76
C GLU A 93 0.65 1.56 -11.03
N ARG A 94 0.93 0.27 -10.81
CA ARG A 94 0.03 -0.61 -10.05
C ARG A 94 -0.05 -0.24 -8.57
N VAL A 95 0.98 0.36 -7.99
CA VAL A 95 0.89 0.89 -6.62
C VAL A 95 -0.16 2.00 -6.58
N ASN A 96 -0.15 2.91 -7.56
CA ASN A 96 -1.10 4.03 -7.62
C ASN A 96 -2.53 3.57 -7.92
N ASP A 97 -2.70 2.56 -8.77
CA ASP A 97 -4.01 2.03 -9.17
C ASP A 97 -4.65 1.08 -8.13
N PHE A 98 -3.93 0.74 -7.06
CA PHE A 98 -4.40 -0.22 -6.06
C PHE A 98 -5.60 0.32 -5.28
N CYS A 99 -6.81 -0.07 -5.64
CA CYS A 99 -8.05 0.27 -4.93
C CYS A 99 -8.62 -0.95 -4.20
N ALA A 100 -9.12 -0.74 -2.99
CA ALA A 100 -9.87 -1.74 -2.26
C ALA A 100 -11.27 -1.90 -2.88
N ASP A 101 -11.46 -2.97 -3.66
CA ASP A 101 -12.77 -3.29 -4.24
C ASP A 101 -13.56 -4.22 -3.31
N TYR A 102 -14.76 -3.79 -2.94
CA TYR A 102 -15.67 -4.50 -2.05
C TYR A 102 -16.49 -5.55 -2.80
N VAL A 103 -16.40 -6.80 -2.36
CA VAL A 103 -17.12 -7.92 -2.95
C VAL A 103 -18.47 -8.10 -2.27
N CYS A 104 -18.49 -8.19 -0.93
CA CYS A 104 -19.71 -8.30 -0.14
C CYS A 104 -19.45 -8.00 1.35
N VAL A 105 -20.54 -7.95 2.13
CA VAL A 105 -20.49 -7.87 3.59
C VAL A 105 -21.03 -9.17 4.16
N THR A 106 -20.28 -9.80 5.05
CA THR A 106 -20.71 -11.02 5.76
C THR A 106 -21.85 -10.72 6.72
N ALA A 107 -22.58 -11.76 7.15
CA ALA A 107 -23.64 -11.64 8.16
C ALA A 107 -23.19 -11.02 9.50
N ARG A 108 -21.88 -11.02 9.78
CA ARG A 108 -21.27 -10.40 10.97
C ARG A 108 -20.74 -8.98 10.71
N GLY A 109 -21.06 -8.37 9.56
CA GLY A 109 -20.63 -7.03 9.19
C GLY A 109 -19.21 -6.93 8.65
N ARG A 110 -18.45 -8.03 8.58
CA ARG A 110 -17.09 -8.01 8.00
C ARG A 110 -17.17 -7.84 6.48
N GLN A 111 -16.47 -6.85 5.96
CA GLN A 111 -16.32 -6.63 4.52
C GLN A 111 -15.33 -7.64 3.91
N ILE A 112 -15.74 -8.25 2.80
CA ILE A 112 -14.88 -9.06 1.93
C ILE A 112 -14.41 -8.16 0.78
N LYS A 113 -13.09 -8.03 0.63
CA LYS A 113 -12.47 -7.13 -0.35
C LYS A 113 -11.34 -7.80 -1.11
N CYS A 114 -11.12 -7.35 -2.33
CA CYS A 114 -9.98 -7.73 -3.16
C CYS A 114 -8.69 -7.21 -2.52
N LYS A 115 -7.74 -8.10 -2.27
CA LYS A 115 -6.46 -7.76 -1.63
C LYS A 115 -5.32 -7.54 -2.62
N THR A 116 -5.51 -7.98 -3.86
CA THR A 116 -4.53 -7.85 -4.94
C THR A 116 -5.22 -7.49 -6.25
N HIS A 117 -4.48 -6.92 -7.20
CA HIS A 117 -4.98 -6.67 -8.55
C HIS A 117 -5.46 -7.95 -9.23
N GLY A 118 -4.81 -9.10 -8.95
CA GLY A 118 -5.23 -10.40 -9.48
C GLY A 118 -6.62 -10.80 -8.96
N GLN A 119 -6.88 -10.61 -7.67
CA GLN A 119 -8.20 -10.86 -7.09
C GLN A 119 -9.26 -9.92 -7.67
N LYS A 120 -8.95 -8.64 -7.84
CA LYS A 120 -9.86 -7.68 -8.50
C LYS A 120 -10.19 -8.12 -9.92
N LYS A 121 -9.17 -8.44 -10.73
CA LYS A 121 -9.35 -8.95 -12.09
C LYS A 121 -10.22 -10.22 -12.12
N TYR A 122 -10.05 -11.12 -11.15
CA TYR A 122 -10.85 -12.33 -11.05
C TYR A 122 -12.32 -12.03 -10.70
N VAL A 123 -12.57 -11.15 -9.73
CA VAL A 123 -13.93 -10.71 -9.36
C VAL A 123 -14.60 -9.97 -10.52
N ASP A 124 -13.87 -9.10 -11.21
CA ASP A 124 -14.39 -8.39 -12.38
C ASP A 124 -14.71 -9.36 -13.53
N ALA A 125 -13.91 -10.41 -13.73
CA ALA A 125 -14.24 -11.45 -14.69
C ALA A 125 -15.56 -12.16 -14.33
N ILE A 126 -15.78 -12.47 -13.05
CA ILE A 126 -17.03 -13.10 -12.57
C ILE A 126 -18.23 -12.18 -12.80
N ARG A 127 -18.09 -10.87 -12.56
CA ARG A 127 -19.17 -9.90 -12.76
C ARG A 127 -19.58 -9.74 -14.23
N ASN A 128 -18.64 -9.93 -15.15
CA ASN A 128 -18.81 -9.62 -16.57
C ASN A 128 -19.01 -10.84 -17.48
N ASN A 129 -18.94 -12.07 -16.97
CA ASN A 129 -19.03 -13.29 -17.77
C ASN A 129 -19.90 -14.35 -17.08
N ASP A 130 -20.64 -15.15 -17.85
CA ASP A 130 -21.46 -16.24 -17.32
C ASP A 130 -20.60 -17.39 -16.76
N VAL A 131 -19.40 -17.60 -17.32
CA VAL A 131 -18.47 -18.68 -16.93
C VAL A 131 -17.04 -18.13 -16.87
N VAL A 132 -16.34 -18.40 -15.77
CA VAL A 132 -14.94 -18.00 -15.56
C VAL A 132 -14.11 -19.21 -15.12
N PHE A 133 -13.03 -19.50 -15.83
CA PHE A 133 -12.07 -20.55 -15.46
C PHE A 133 -10.89 -19.94 -14.70
N GLY A 134 -10.70 -20.35 -13.45
CA GLY A 134 -9.52 -20.02 -12.66
C GLY A 134 -8.46 -21.11 -12.79
N ILE A 135 -7.24 -20.74 -13.19
CA ILE A 135 -6.10 -21.67 -13.30
C ILE A 135 -5.00 -21.17 -12.37
N GLY A 136 -4.57 -22.00 -11.44
CA GLY A 136 -3.51 -21.70 -10.49
C GLY A 136 -3.08 -22.96 -9.72
N PRO A 137 -1.94 -22.90 -9.00
CA PRO A 137 -1.56 -23.98 -8.10
C PRO A 137 -2.63 -24.17 -7.03
N ALA A 138 -2.77 -25.39 -6.51
CA ALA A 138 -3.68 -25.65 -5.40
C ALA A 138 -3.18 -24.90 -4.15
N GLY A 139 -3.99 -23.98 -3.63
CA GLY A 139 -3.67 -23.16 -2.45
C GLY A 139 -4.05 -21.70 -2.64
#